data_AF-A0AAV0UFX9-F1
#
_entry.id   AF-A0AAV0UFX9-F1
#
_cell.length_a   1.000
_cell.length_b   1.000
_cell.length_c   1.000
_cell.angle_alpha   90.00
_cell.angle_beta   90.00
_cell.angle_gamma   90.00
#
_symmetry.space_group_name_H-M   'P 1'
#
loop_
_entity.id
_entity.type
_entity.pdbx_description
1 polymer ?
#
loop_
_entity_poly.entity_id
_entity_poly.type
_entity_poly.pdbx_seq_one_letter_code
_entity_poly.pdbx_strand_id
1 'polypeptide(L)'
;MAITSVNIAKREDCIDMKEVNTTTYGSTSTGSRLEVRSWEKLYPHGDVYSPRTGHTVTSQDNKVYVFGGTDRRRRQHDLYQLDVGSGMWSQVQTHGVLPPRRSGALGVVHASDMFIFGGYDGRDGNYFNDLYYFSFDDQRWSQMPSVAENRPEARTDHIMVLHSSSIYIFGGYNGSSRFNDLCGYDIQAQRWMQLETSGAIPSRRFGHSGVVHTETNRLIIFGGWDGRETLNDLYEYSFVTNKWRKMESSGISPPHRYRHTAVIFGDNMFVFGGVDKTHSRFNDLQRLDLVTNTWSEVCTTGSVPSSRTFHRAVVVGSKMYLLGGYDGTDRLQDLYSIDIGALTPPSLLEICADYVRANLNTVMATTTFKGVPQDIIDHVIFKRDLEGGLRGKCKLCRPGRCCVYRMQKMEPCPQDDDELTRADLCGCVCGHSALHHEVVEESTLYGKKPIGLTSTKVLVLCGSIYKRLFDSTASPSSTLSLLSSPRSHYSDDSSNNEKECLA
;
A
#
# COMPACT_ATOMS: atom_id res chain seq x y z
N MET A 1 -42.13 15.40 25.54
CA MET A 1 -41.76 14.62 26.74
C MET A 1 -41.05 13.35 26.31
N ALA A 2 -40.05 12.93 27.08
CA ALA A 2 -39.17 11.75 26.92
C ALA A 2 -38.10 11.85 25.83
N ILE A 3 -36.97 12.43 26.24
CA ILE A 3 -35.63 12.24 25.68
C ILE A 3 -35.14 10.86 26.17
N THR A 4 -34.77 9.97 25.26
CA THR A 4 -33.99 8.77 25.58
C THR A 4 -32.75 8.72 24.71
N SER A 5 -31.65 9.15 25.31
CA SER A 5 -30.28 8.99 24.88
C SER A 5 -29.93 7.51 24.74
N VAL A 6 -29.46 7.09 23.56
CA VAL A 6 -28.84 5.78 23.35
C VAL A 6 -27.37 6.00 23.00
N ASN A 7 -26.52 5.38 23.81
CA ASN A 7 -25.07 5.51 23.85
C ASN A 7 -24.41 5.12 22.52
N ILE A 8 -23.53 6.01 22.04
CA ILE A 8 -22.57 5.74 20.97
C ILE A 8 -21.42 4.94 21.60
N ALA A 9 -21.36 3.64 21.36
CA ALA A 9 -20.16 2.85 21.65
C ALA A 9 -19.15 3.10 20.52
N LYS A 10 -18.12 3.92 20.80
CA LYS A 10 -16.89 3.95 20.02
C LYS A 10 -16.20 2.59 20.18
N ARG A 11 -15.99 1.87 19.08
CA ARG A 11 -15.05 0.74 19.04
C ARG A 11 -13.67 1.32 18.80
N GLU A 12 -12.97 1.63 19.89
CA GLU A 12 -11.52 1.83 19.91
C GLU A 12 -10.88 0.45 20.13
N ASP A 13 -10.47 -0.21 19.05
CA ASP A 13 -9.60 -1.39 19.12
C ASP A 13 -8.44 -1.18 18.13
N CYS A 14 -7.58 -0.20 18.44
CA CYS A 14 -6.15 -0.33 18.22
C CYS A 14 -5.54 -0.43 19.62
N ILE A 15 -4.94 -1.57 19.90
CA ILE A 15 -4.46 -1.98 21.23
C ILE A 15 -3.68 -0.85 21.90
N ASP A 16 -4.27 -0.31 22.96
CA ASP A 16 -3.61 0.55 23.94
C ASP A 16 -2.76 -0.38 24.83
N MET A 17 -1.45 -0.16 24.85
CA MET A 17 -0.51 -0.97 25.64
C MET A 17 -0.77 -0.73 27.14
N LYS A 18 -1.56 -1.60 27.77
CA LYS A 18 -1.59 -1.77 29.22
C LYS A 18 -1.27 -3.22 29.59
N GLU A 19 -0.34 -3.34 30.53
CA GLU A 19 0.21 -4.57 31.09
C GLU A 19 -0.88 -5.61 31.40
N VAL A 20 -0.76 -6.80 30.82
CA VAL A 20 -1.56 -7.97 31.18
C VAL A 20 -0.63 -9.03 31.76
N ASN A 21 -0.86 -9.32 33.04
CA ASN A 21 -0.25 -10.43 33.77
C ASN A 21 -0.56 -11.78 33.08
N THR A 22 0.50 -12.56 32.89
CA THR A 22 0.50 -13.89 32.28
C THR A 22 -0.09 -14.96 33.20
N THR A 23 -0.92 -15.85 32.64
CA THR A 23 -0.77 -17.31 32.80
C THR A 23 -1.49 -18.13 31.72
N THR A 24 -0.85 -19.25 31.38
CA THR A 24 -1.31 -20.47 30.67
C THR A 24 -1.43 -20.54 29.13
N TYR A 25 -0.34 -21.06 28.53
CA TYR A 25 -0.20 -22.12 27.51
C TYR A 25 -0.96 -22.08 26.16
N GLY A 26 -0.18 -21.95 25.07
CA GLY A 26 -0.13 -22.99 24.04
C GLY A 26 -0.75 -22.70 22.66
N SER A 27 -0.08 -21.91 21.82
CA SER A 27 0.14 -22.27 20.40
C SER A 27 1.14 -21.29 19.78
N THR A 28 2.22 -21.83 19.22
CA THR A 28 3.22 -21.09 18.46
C THR A 28 2.64 -20.73 17.09
N SER A 29 2.12 -19.52 16.96
CA SER A 29 1.98 -18.88 15.66
C SER A 29 3.35 -18.35 15.23
N THR A 30 3.82 -18.79 14.07
CA THR A 30 4.93 -18.15 13.36
C THR A 30 4.52 -16.70 13.11
N GLY A 31 5.22 -15.76 13.74
CA GLY A 31 4.89 -14.34 13.72
C GLY A 31 4.81 -13.81 12.29
N SER A 32 3.60 -13.61 11.78
CA SER A 32 3.38 -12.84 10.56
C SER A 32 3.78 -11.40 10.87
N ARG A 33 4.78 -10.91 10.14
CA ARG A 33 5.25 -9.53 10.21
C ARG A 33 4.06 -8.62 9.88
N LEU A 34 3.63 -7.80 10.84
CA LEU A 34 2.55 -6.82 10.64
C LEU A 34 2.96 -5.86 9.52
N GLU A 35 2.39 -6.07 8.35
CA GLU A 35 2.53 -5.21 7.18
C GLU A 35 1.66 -3.97 7.38
N VAL A 36 2.29 -2.91 7.90
CA VAL A 36 1.64 -1.62 8.12
C VAL A 36 1.78 -0.76 6.87
N ARG A 37 0.66 -0.26 6.35
CA ARG A 37 0.61 0.63 5.18
C ARG A 37 -0.08 1.94 5.53
N SER A 38 0.46 3.07 5.09
CA SER A 38 -0.08 4.39 5.46
C SER A 38 -0.91 4.98 4.33
N TRP A 39 -2.14 5.40 4.65
CA TRP A 39 -2.97 6.17 3.75
C TRP A 39 -2.54 7.64 3.76
N GLU A 40 -2.44 8.20 2.56
CA GLU A 40 -2.23 9.62 2.34
C GLU A 40 -3.50 10.24 1.74
N LYS A 41 -4.04 11.28 2.39
CA LYS A 41 -5.10 12.08 1.79
C LYS A 41 -4.48 13.13 0.88
N LEU A 42 -4.87 13.11 -0.38
CA LEU A 42 -4.36 14.01 -1.40
C LEU A 42 -5.31 15.20 -1.58
N TYR A 43 -4.74 16.35 -1.88
CA TYR A 43 -5.47 17.60 -2.11
C TYR A 43 -5.14 18.13 -3.51
N PRO A 44 -5.58 17.43 -4.57
CA PRO A 44 -5.26 17.81 -5.93
C PRO A 44 -5.91 19.15 -6.29
N HIS A 45 -5.23 19.92 -7.14
CA HIS A 45 -5.63 21.26 -7.56
C HIS A 45 -6.31 21.24 -8.93
N GLY A 46 -6.85 22.38 -9.37
CA GLY A 46 -7.48 22.53 -10.69
C GLY A 46 -8.97 22.23 -10.70
N ASP A 47 -9.48 21.77 -11.85
CA ASP A 47 -10.91 21.56 -12.08
C ASP A 47 -11.35 20.21 -11.52
N VAL A 48 -11.68 20.19 -10.23
CA VAL A 48 -12.13 18.96 -9.55
C VAL A 48 -13.60 18.69 -9.88
N TYR A 49 -13.92 17.45 -10.23
CA TYR A 49 -15.29 17.01 -10.48
C TYR A 49 -16.16 17.08 -9.22
N SER A 50 -17.47 17.25 -9.39
CA SER A 50 -18.43 17.31 -8.28
C SER A 50 -18.49 16.02 -7.45
N PRO A 51 -18.77 16.08 -6.13
CA PRO A 51 -18.87 14.88 -5.29
C PRO A 51 -19.88 13.88 -5.83
N ARG A 52 -19.44 12.63 -6.05
CA ARG A 52 -20.25 11.66 -6.81
C ARG A 52 -19.97 10.20 -6.48
N THR A 53 -20.98 9.38 -6.75
CA THR A 53 -20.98 7.92 -6.58
C THR A 53 -21.15 7.22 -7.92
N GLY A 54 -20.64 5.99 -8.03
CA GLY A 54 -20.89 5.13 -9.19
C GLY A 54 -20.30 5.69 -10.48
N HIS A 55 -19.28 6.52 -10.38
CA HIS A 55 -18.47 6.95 -11.53
C HIS A 55 -17.60 5.77 -12.00
N THR A 56 -17.10 5.86 -13.23
CA THR A 56 -16.09 4.95 -13.78
C THR A 56 -14.72 5.55 -13.51
N VAL A 57 -13.74 4.71 -13.12
CA VAL A 57 -12.34 5.12 -13.00
C VAL A 57 -11.47 4.15 -13.76
N THR A 58 -10.56 4.70 -14.56
CA THR A 58 -9.49 3.98 -15.24
C THR A 58 -8.19 4.78 -15.12
N SER A 59 -7.09 4.19 -15.57
CA SER A 59 -5.81 4.88 -15.60
C SER A 59 -5.03 4.54 -16.86
N GLN A 60 -4.28 5.50 -17.36
CA GLN A 60 -3.36 5.38 -18.49
C GLN A 60 -2.23 6.40 -18.33
N ASP A 61 -0.99 6.01 -18.62
CA ASP A 61 0.19 6.89 -18.66
C ASP A 61 0.33 7.83 -17.45
N ASN A 62 0.28 7.26 -16.25
CA ASN A 62 0.36 7.99 -14.98
C ASN A 62 -0.75 9.04 -14.76
N LYS A 63 -1.88 8.88 -15.45
CA LYS A 63 -3.10 9.67 -15.27
C LYS A 63 -4.24 8.79 -14.82
N VAL A 64 -5.13 9.38 -14.02
CA VAL A 64 -6.38 8.76 -13.58
C VAL A 64 -7.54 9.47 -14.27
N TYR A 65 -8.43 8.71 -14.90
CA TYR A 65 -9.60 9.24 -15.60
C TYR A 65 -10.88 8.91 -14.85
N VAL A 66 -11.78 9.88 -14.74
CA VAL A 66 -13.07 9.76 -14.06
C VAL A 66 -14.19 10.10 -15.04
N PHE A 67 -15.10 9.17 -15.29
CA PHE A 67 -16.24 9.36 -16.16
C PHE A 67 -17.58 9.16 -15.41
N GLY A 68 -18.53 10.05 -15.65
CA GLY A 68 -19.92 9.87 -15.23
C GLY A 68 -20.13 9.82 -13.72
N GLY A 69 -21.12 9.04 -13.26
CA GLY A 69 -21.56 8.98 -11.87
C GLY A 69 -22.70 9.97 -11.55
N THR A 70 -23.12 10.03 -10.29
CA THR A 70 -24.21 10.93 -9.85
C THR A 70 -23.86 11.75 -8.62
N ASP A 71 -24.22 13.03 -8.66
CA ASP A 71 -23.95 14.05 -7.64
C ASP A 71 -25.19 14.44 -6.78
N ARG A 72 -26.19 13.55 -6.70
CA ARG A 72 -27.57 13.77 -6.20
C ARG A 72 -28.49 14.45 -7.20
N ARG A 73 -28.02 15.51 -7.89
CA ARG A 73 -28.88 16.33 -8.76
C ARG A 73 -29.11 15.64 -10.08
N ARG A 74 -28.02 15.19 -10.70
CA ARG A 74 -28.08 14.54 -12.01
C ARG A 74 -27.01 13.48 -12.14
N ARG A 75 -27.13 12.70 -13.21
CA ARG A 75 -26.03 11.89 -13.69
C ARG A 75 -25.16 12.68 -14.63
N GLN A 76 -23.91 12.29 -14.68
CA GLN A 76 -22.90 12.98 -15.42
C GLN A 76 -22.44 12.13 -16.61
N HIS A 77 -21.83 12.80 -17.58
CA HIS A 77 -21.18 12.24 -18.77
C HIS A 77 -19.92 13.04 -19.10
N ASP A 78 -19.45 13.81 -18.12
CA ASP A 78 -18.20 14.53 -18.18
C ASP A 78 -17.04 13.55 -17.98
N LEU A 79 -15.88 13.88 -18.54
CA LEU A 79 -14.63 13.16 -18.38
C LEU A 79 -13.62 14.10 -17.72
N TYR A 80 -13.04 13.66 -16.61
CA TYR A 80 -11.98 14.37 -15.91
C TYR A 80 -10.72 13.52 -15.92
N GLN A 81 -9.56 14.17 -15.93
CA GLN A 81 -8.27 13.53 -15.76
C GLN A 81 -7.51 14.16 -14.59
N LEU A 82 -6.82 13.33 -13.83
CA LEU A 82 -5.82 13.71 -12.85
C LEU A 82 -4.46 13.28 -13.37
N ASP A 83 -3.55 14.23 -13.49
CA ASP A 83 -2.13 13.93 -13.64
C ASP A 83 -1.54 13.62 -12.26
N VAL A 84 -1.11 12.36 -12.06
CA VAL A 84 -0.66 11.89 -10.75
C VAL A 84 0.69 12.51 -10.35
N GLY A 85 1.54 12.85 -11.31
CA GLY A 85 2.86 13.45 -11.04
C GLY A 85 2.76 14.89 -10.54
N SER A 86 1.82 15.66 -11.09
CA SER A 86 1.60 17.06 -10.72
C SER A 86 0.47 17.27 -9.71
N GLY A 87 -0.42 16.29 -9.52
CA GLY A 87 -1.61 16.41 -8.69
C GLY A 87 -2.67 17.35 -9.27
N MET A 88 -2.67 17.57 -10.59
CA MET A 88 -3.56 18.51 -11.27
C MET A 88 -4.76 17.80 -11.90
N TRP A 89 -5.97 18.19 -11.49
CA TRP A 89 -7.22 17.85 -12.18
C TRP A 89 -7.49 18.81 -13.33
N SER A 90 -8.03 18.26 -14.41
CA SER A 90 -8.57 19.01 -15.53
C SER A 90 -9.78 18.29 -16.11
N GLN A 91 -10.79 19.04 -16.55
CA GLN A 91 -11.86 18.47 -17.36
C GLN A 91 -11.36 18.25 -18.79
N VAL A 92 -11.52 17.03 -19.29
CA VAL A 92 -11.13 16.67 -20.66
C VAL A 92 -12.19 17.22 -21.61
N GLN A 93 -11.75 17.96 -22.64
CA GLN A 93 -12.61 18.40 -23.72
C GLN A 93 -12.77 17.26 -24.71
N THR A 94 -13.98 16.72 -24.82
CA THR A 94 -14.22 15.53 -25.64
C THR A 94 -15.05 15.85 -26.88
N HIS A 95 -14.85 15.04 -27.91
CA HIS A 95 -15.54 15.16 -29.19
C HIS A 95 -16.22 13.84 -29.58
N GLY A 96 -16.99 13.85 -30.67
CA GLY A 96 -17.63 12.64 -31.20
C GLY A 96 -18.99 12.32 -30.56
N VAL A 97 -19.30 11.03 -30.47
CA VAL A 97 -20.59 10.51 -29.98
C VAL A 97 -20.46 10.18 -28.51
N LEU A 98 -20.83 11.12 -27.65
CA LEU A 98 -20.71 10.96 -26.20
C LEU A 98 -21.69 9.91 -25.66
N PRO A 99 -21.26 9.09 -24.69
CA PRO A 99 -22.17 8.22 -23.96
C PRO A 99 -23.22 9.05 -23.20
N PRO A 100 -24.48 8.59 -23.15
CA PRO A 100 -25.51 9.15 -22.28
C PRO A 100 -25.08 9.27 -20.82
N ARG A 101 -25.67 10.24 -20.10
CA ARG A 101 -25.46 10.44 -18.66
C ARG A 101 -25.80 9.18 -17.89
N ARG A 102 -24.82 8.64 -17.18
CA ARG A 102 -24.95 7.33 -16.51
C ARG A 102 -24.19 7.28 -15.20
N SER A 103 -24.69 6.42 -14.32
CA SER A 103 -24.01 6.00 -13.09
C SER A 103 -23.96 4.47 -13.05
N GLY A 104 -22.98 3.91 -12.35
CA GLY A 104 -22.80 2.47 -12.19
C GLY A 104 -22.26 1.74 -13.42
N ALA A 105 -21.81 2.50 -14.43
CA ALA A 105 -20.99 1.98 -15.52
C ALA A 105 -19.59 1.62 -15.01
N LEU A 106 -18.96 0.65 -15.67
CA LEU A 106 -17.56 0.32 -15.47
C LEU A 106 -16.81 0.51 -16.77
N GLY A 107 -15.48 0.53 -16.68
CA GLY A 107 -14.62 0.70 -17.82
C GLY A 107 -13.26 0.04 -17.63
N VAL A 108 -12.63 -0.26 -18.76
CA VAL A 108 -11.29 -0.84 -18.86
C VAL A 108 -10.52 -0.10 -19.95
N VAL A 109 -9.19 -0.14 -19.87
CA VAL A 109 -8.31 0.46 -20.88
C VAL A 109 -7.61 -0.66 -21.64
N HIS A 110 -7.64 -0.59 -22.96
CA HIS A 110 -6.87 -1.46 -23.84
C HIS A 110 -6.15 -0.60 -24.89
N ALA A 111 -4.84 -0.77 -25.00
CA ALA A 111 -3.99 0.08 -25.83
C ALA A 111 -4.18 1.58 -25.51
N SER A 112 -4.67 2.39 -26.46
CA SER A 112 -4.94 3.83 -26.28
C SER A 112 -6.43 4.17 -26.24
N ASP A 113 -7.26 3.21 -25.84
CA ASP A 113 -8.71 3.39 -25.75
C ASP A 113 -9.28 2.97 -24.39
N MET A 114 -10.11 3.82 -23.80
CA MET A 114 -10.93 3.51 -22.63
C MET A 114 -12.31 3.06 -23.07
N PHE A 115 -12.67 1.83 -22.76
CA PHE A 115 -14.01 1.26 -23.01
C PHE A 115 -14.90 1.42 -21.79
N ILE A 116 -16.17 1.73 -21.98
CA ILE A 116 -17.17 1.76 -20.91
C ILE A 116 -18.44 0.99 -21.30
N PHE A 117 -19.03 0.30 -20.33
CA PHE A 117 -20.26 -0.45 -20.53
C PHE A 117 -21.25 -0.25 -19.37
N GLY A 118 -22.53 -0.27 -19.73
CA GLY A 118 -23.63 -0.35 -18.78
C GLY A 118 -23.88 0.93 -17.98
N GLY A 119 -24.41 0.75 -16.78
CA GLY A 119 -24.92 1.83 -15.93
C GLY A 119 -26.39 2.14 -16.22
N TYR A 120 -26.89 3.22 -15.62
CA TYR A 120 -28.30 3.60 -15.68
C TYR A 120 -28.50 5.12 -15.57
N ASP A 121 -29.62 5.65 -16.08
CA ASP A 121 -29.90 7.10 -16.23
C ASP A 121 -30.89 7.73 -15.20
N GLY A 122 -31.66 6.92 -14.48
CA GLY A 122 -32.81 7.38 -13.66
C GLY A 122 -33.04 6.61 -12.36
N ARG A 123 -33.90 7.09 -11.47
CA ARG A 123 -34.23 6.37 -10.22
C ARG A 123 -35.13 5.16 -10.51
N ASP A 124 -36.01 5.29 -11.50
CA ASP A 124 -36.85 4.24 -12.10
C ASP A 124 -36.25 3.73 -13.44
N GLY A 125 -34.94 3.96 -13.63
CA GLY A 125 -34.34 4.37 -14.91
C GLY A 125 -34.12 3.30 -15.98
N ASN A 126 -33.72 3.80 -17.15
CA ASN A 126 -33.19 3.00 -18.24
C ASN A 126 -31.79 2.53 -17.88
N TYR A 127 -31.58 1.22 -17.97
CA TYR A 127 -30.28 0.60 -17.90
C TYR A 127 -29.66 0.57 -19.30
N PHE A 128 -28.34 0.60 -19.36
CA PHE A 128 -27.61 0.58 -20.63
C PHE A 128 -26.97 -0.79 -20.89
N ASN A 129 -26.89 -1.18 -22.17
CA ASN A 129 -26.06 -2.27 -22.71
C ASN A 129 -25.31 -1.83 -23.98
N ASP A 130 -25.08 -0.54 -24.11
CA ASP A 130 -24.19 0.01 -25.13
C ASP A 130 -22.73 -0.08 -24.65
N LEU A 131 -21.83 -0.24 -25.62
CA LEU A 131 -20.39 -0.21 -25.42
C LEU A 131 -19.86 1.03 -26.13
N TYR A 132 -19.20 1.90 -25.37
CA TYR A 132 -18.53 3.08 -25.91
C TYR A 132 -17.04 2.95 -25.68
N TYR A 133 -16.26 3.63 -26.51
CA TYR A 133 -14.84 3.85 -26.23
C TYR A 133 -14.47 5.32 -26.41
N PHE A 134 -13.49 5.74 -25.62
CA PHE A 134 -12.83 7.03 -25.71
C PHE A 134 -11.38 6.79 -26.14
N SER A 135 -10.98 7.35 -27.27
CA SER A 135 -9.58 7.31 -27.68
C SER A 135 -8.81 8.43 -27.01
N PHE A 136 -7.71 8.08 -26.32
CA PHE A 136 -6.87 9.05 -25.64
C PHE A 136 -6.07 9.91 -26.63
N ASP A 137 -5.77 9.38 -27.82
CA ASP A 137 -4.95 10.02 -28.83
C ASP A 137 -5.65 11.23 -29.47
N ASP A 138 -6.95 11.11 -29.78
CA ASP A 138 -7.74 12.16 -30.44
C ASP A 138 -8.84 12.79 -29.56
N GLN A 139 -8.95 12.33 -28.30
CA GLN A 139 -9.96 12.76 -27.32
C GLN A 139 -11.41 12.62 -27.82
N ARG A 140 -11.69 11.56 -28.59
CA ARG A 140 -13.00 11.30 -29.19
C ARG A 140 -13.71 10.11 -28.53
N TRP A 141 -14.99 10.31 -28.23
CA TRP A 141 -15.91 9.24 -27.95
C TRP A 141 -16.52 8.68 -29.22
N SER A 142 -16.61 7.36 -29.26
CA SER A 142 -17.26 6.59 -30.31
C SER A 142 -18.07 5.45 -29.69
N GLN A 143 -19.20 5.11 -30.30
CA GLN A 143 -19.98 3.94 -29.92
C GLN A 143 -19.49 2.72 -30.72
N MET A 144 -19.24 1.60 -30.04
CA MET A 144 -18.90 0.35 -30.73
C MET A 144 -20.12 -0.19 -31.50
N PRO A 145 -19.89 -0.82 -32.67
CA PRO A 145 -20.95 -1.45 -33.45
C PRO A 145 -21.74 -2.46 -32.60
N SER A 146 -23.07 -2.30 -32.59
CA SER A 146 -23.99 -3.11 -31.79
C SER A 146 -24.50 -4.31 -32.59
N VAL A 147 -23.61 -5.21 -33.04
CA VAL A 147 -24.08 -6.52 -33.51
C VAL A 147 -24.81 -7.17 -32.34
N ALA A 148 -26.14 -7.29 -32.46
CA ALA A 148 -27.02 -7.57 -31.33
C ALA A 148 -26.88 -9.01 -30.80
N GLU A 149 -26.35 -9.90 -31.62
CA GLU A 149 -26.13 -11.30 -31.27
C GLU A 149 -25.19 -11.39 -30.06
N ASN A 150 -25.57 -12.19 -29.05
CA ASN A 150 -24.82 -12.40 -27.81
C ASN A 150 -24.54 -11.14 -26.97
N ARG A 151 -25.15 -10.00 -27.30
CA ARG A 151 -25.00 -8.79 -26.50
C ARG A 151 -25.70 -8.95 -25.14
N PRO A 152 -25.02 -8.66 -24.02
CA PRO A 152 -25.62 -8.74 -22.69
C PRO A 152 -26.84 -7.82 -22.53
N GLU A 153 -27.77 -8.23 -21.69
CA GLU A 153 -28.84 -7.36 -21.21
C GLU A 153 -28.29 -6.09 -20.52
N ALA A 154 -29.08 -5.03 -20.55
CA ALA A 154 -28.76 -3.76 -19.91
C ALA A 154 -28.57 -3.92 -18.40
N ARG A 155 -27.50 -3.35 -17.83
CA ARG A 155 -27.12 -3.64 -16.43
C ARG A 155 -26.24 -2.57 -15.78
N THR A 156 -26.31 -2.51 -14.46
CA THR A 156 -25.43 -1.74 -13.57
C THR A 156 -24.79 -2.65 -12.53
N ASP A 157 -23.76 -2.16 -11.84
CA ASP A 157 -23.13 -2.86 -10.70
C ASP A 157 -22.68 -4.30 -11.06
N HIS A 158 -22.34 -4.52 -12.33
CA HIS A 158 -21.66 -5.70 -12.86
C HIS A 158 -20.14 -5.58 -12.58
N ILE A 159 -19.36 -6.59 -12.96
CA ILE A 159 -17.91 -6.41 -13.15
C ILE A 159 -17.60 -6.29 -14.65
N MET A 160 -16.55 -5.55 -14.99
CA MET A 160 -16.01 -5.42 -16.34
C MET A 160 -14.49 -5.51 -16.24
N VAL A 161 -13.89 -6.47 -16.94
CA VAL A 161 -12.44 -6.73 -16.91
C VAL A 161 -11.90 -6.94 -18.31
N LEU A 162 -10.60 -6.67 -18.50
CA LEU A 162 -9.89 -6.94 -19.74
C LEU A 162 -9.02 -8.19 -19.57
N HIS A 163 -9.07 -9.11 -20.53
CA HIS A 163 -8.14 -10.23 -20.64
C HIS A 163 -7.90 -10.55 -22.11
N SER A 164 -6.64 -10.70 -22.52
CA SER A 164 -6.25 -11.07 -23.90
C SER A 164 -6.97 -10.28 -25.01
N SER A 165 -7.00 -8.94 -24.89
CA SER A 165 -7.67 -8.03 -25.83
C SER A 165 -9.19 -8.22 -25.97
N SER A 166 -9.81 -8.88 -25.00
CA SER A 166 -11.26 -9.05 -24.91
C SER A 166 -11.79 -8.49 -23.60
N ILE A 167 -12.97 -7.88 -23.68
CA ILE A 167 -13.70 -7.34 -22.52
C ILE A 167 -14.63 -8.43 -22.01
N TYR A 168 -14.61 -8.70 -20.71
CA TYR A 168 -15.51 -9.65 -20.06
C TYR A 168 -16.39 -8.93 -19.05
N ILE A 169 -17.69 -9.24 -19.08
CA ILE A 169 -18.70 -8.68 -18.20
C ILE A 169 -19.40 -9.82 -17.47
N PHE A 170 -19.54 -9.70 -16.15
CA PHE A 170 -20.23 -10.70 -15.34
C PHE A 170 -21.21 -10.06 -14.35
N GLY A 171 -22.37 -10.72 -14.23
CA GLY A 171 -23.40 -10.37 -13.27
C GLY A 171 -24.02 -8.99 -13.48
N GLY A 172 -24.45 -8.35 -12.40
CA GLY A 172 -25.09 -7.04 -12.40
C GLY A 172 -26.61 -7.10 -12.24
N TYR A 173 -27.25 -5.95 -12.39
CA TYR A 173 -28.67 -5.75 -12.14
C TYR A 173 -29.30 -4.79 -13.15
N ASN A 174 -30.53 -5.08 -13.61
CA ASN A 174 -31.26 -4.25 -14.58
C ASN A 174 -32.52 -3.58 -14.01
N GLY A 175 -32.67 -3.49 -12.69
CA GLY A 175 -33.88 -2.93 -12.06
C GLY A 175 -34.96 -3.98 -11.77
N SER A 176 -34.88 -5.15 -12.39
CA SER A 176 -35.81 -6.28 -12.16
C SER A 176 -35.08 -7.58 -11.83
N SER A 177 -34.07 -7.91 -12.63
CA SER A 177 -33.34 -9.17 -12.64
C SER A 177 -31.89 -8.96 -12.26
N ARG A 178 -31.35 -9.89 -11.48
CA ARG A 178 -29.92 -10.04 -11.23
C ARG A 178 -29.35 -11.07 -12.20
N PHE A 179 -28.11 -10.89 -12.61
CA PHE A 179 -27.46 -11.78 -13.57
C PHE A 179 -26.31 -12.57 -12.96
N ASN A 180 -25.96 -13.68 -13.61
CA ASN A 180 -24.77 -14.51 -13.38
C ASN A 180 -24.22 -15.08 -14.71
N ASP A 181 -24.56 -14.44 -15.83
CA ASP A 181 -23.97 -14.71 -17.13
C ASP A 181 -22.57 -14.08 -17.20
N LEU A 182 -21.68 -14.74 -17.94
CA LEU A 182 -20.40 -14.19 -18.38
C LEU A 182 -20.51 -13.89 -19.87
N CYS A 183 -20.33 -12.64 -20.26
CA CYS A 183 -20.35 -12.20 -21.65
C CYS A 183 -18.97 -11.67 -22.03
N GLY A 184 -18.55 -11.92 -23.26
CA GLY A 184 -17.28 -11.45 -23.80
C GLY A 184 -17.47 -10.55 -25.02
N TYR A 185 -16.62 -9.55 -25.20
CA TYR A 185 -16.54 -8.75 -26.42
C TYR A 185 -15.10 -8.77 -26.94
N ASP A 186 -14.91 -9.29 -28.15
CA ASP A 186 -13.64 -9.29 -28.84
C ASP A 186 -13.43 -7.91 -29.48
N ILE A 187 -12.41 -7.17 -29.02
CA ILE A 187 -12.15 -5.80 -29.45
C ILE A 187 -11.71 -5.76 -30.92
N GLN A 188 -10.90 -6.74 -31.36
CA GLN A 188 -10.38 -6.78 -32.73
C GLN A 188 -11.46 -7.19 -33.73
N ALA A 189 -12.23 -8.22 -33.39
CA ALA A 189 -13.33 -8.70 -34.22
C ALA A 189 -14.60 -7.84 -34.09
N GLN A 190 -14.61 -6.87 -33.16
CA GLN A 190 -15.71 -5.95 -32.89
C GLN A 190 -17.07 -6.62 -32.69
N ARG A 191 -17.08 -7.76 -31.98
CA ARG A 191 -18.31 -8.56 -31.79
C ARG A 191 -18.38 -9.18 -30.41
N TRP A 192 -19.62 -9.36 -29.94
CA TRP A 192 -19.91 -10.15 -28.75
C TRP A 192 -19.66 -11.63 -29.02
N MET A 193 -19.10 -12.31 -28.02
CA MET A 193 -18.75 -13.72 -28.03
C MET A 193 -19.82 -14.52 -27.30
N GLN A 194 -20.21 -15.65 -27.88
CA GLN A 194 -20.94 -16.68 -27.16
C GLN A 194 -19.96 -17.43 -26.25
N LEU A 195 -20.17 -17.36 -24.94
CA LEU A 195 -19.35 -18.05 -23.95
C LEU A 195 -20.14 -19.20 -23.32
N GLU A 196 -19.68 -20.41 -23.52
CA GLU A 196 -20.23 -21.59 -22.84
C GLU A 196 -19.41 -21.87 -21.58
N THR A 197 -19.90 -21.36 -20.45
CA THR A 197 -19.24 -21.59 -19.15
C THR A 197 -19.85 -22.78 -18.43
N SER A 198 -19.03 -23.54 -17.72
CA SER A 198 -19.48 -24.68 -16.89
C SER A 198 -18.84 -24.65 -15.49
N GLY A 199 -19.20 -25.61 -14.63
CA GLY A 199 -18.68 -25.72 -13.27
C GLY A 199 -19.53 -24.99 -12.23
N ALA A 200 -18.88 -24.50 -11.17
CA ALA A 200 -19.56 -23.87 -10.03
C ALA A 200 -19.83 -22.38 -10.30
N ILE A 201 -20.80 -22.10 -11.16
CA ILE A 201 -21.17 -20.73 -11.55
C ILE A 201 -21.68 -19.95 -10.32
N PRO A 202 -21.16 -18.74 -10.04
CA PRO A 202 -21.65 -17.93 -8.91
C PRO A 202 -23.14 -17.64 -9.03
N SER A 203 -23.81 -17.47 -7.88
CA SER A 203 -25.22 -17.04 -7.84
C SER A 203 -25.42 -15.67 -8.51
N ARG A 204 -26.63 -15.40 -8.99
CA ARG A 204 -27.03 -14.09 -9.54
C ARG A 204 -26.76 -12.98 -8.54
N ARG A 205 -25.97 -11.98 -8.91
CA ARG A 205 -25.47 -10.96 -7.98
C ARG A 205 -25.11 -9.65 -8.64
N PHE A 206 -25.09 -8.58 -7.85
CA PHE A 206 -24.58 -7.26 -8.24
C PHE A 206 -23.78 -6.62 -7.11
N GLY A 207 -23.00 -5.59 -7.43
CA GLY A 207 -22.14 -4.89 -6.47
C GLY A 207 -21.01 -5.75 -5.92
N HIS A 208 -20.66 -6.84 -6.61
CA HIS A 208 -19.45 -7.60 -6.33
C HIS A 208 -18.25 -6.90 -7.00
N SER A 209 -17.06 -7.31 -6.63
CA SER A 209 -15.83 -6.88 -7.30
C SER A 209 -15.13 -8.07 -7.95
N GLY A 210 -14.30 -7.81 -8.95
CA GLY A 210 -13.49 -8.86 -9.56
C GLY A 210 -12.24 -8.30 -10.21
N VAL A 211 -11.20 -9.13 -10.24
CA VAL A 211 -9.88 -8.80 -10.79
C VAL A 211 -9.37 -9.93 -11.65
N VAL A 212 -8.56 -9.62 -12.66
CA VAL A 212 -7.91 -10.62 -13.51
C VAL A 212 -6.48 -10.81 -13.01
N HIS A 213 -6.14 -12.04 -12.65
CA HIS A 213 -4.76 -12.46 -12.41
C HIS A 213 -4.19 -12.99 -13.72
N THR A 214 -3.36 -12.16 -14.38
CA THR A 214 -2.86 -12.42 -15.74
C THR A 214 -1.95 -13.64 -15.79
N GLU A 215 -1.07 -13.82 -14.80
CA GLU A 215 -0.12 -14.92 -14.74
C GLU A 215 -0.80 -16.29 -14.72
N THR A 216 -1.92 -16.42 -14.01
CA THR A 216 -2.67 -17.68 -13.93
C THR A 216 -3.86 -17.75 -14.88
N ASN A 217 -4.12 -16.70 -15.67
CA ASN A 217 -5.27 -16.59 -16.57
C ASN A 217 -6.59 -16.87 -15.85
N ARG A 218 -6.82 -16.18 -14.71
CA ARG A 218 -8.04 -16.32 -13.92
C ARG A 218 -8.69 -14.99 -13.62
N LEU A 219 -10.02 -14.97 -13.68
CA LEU A 219 -10.86 -13.93 -13.11
C LEU A 219 -11.27 -14.36 -11.71
N ILE A 220 -10.97 -13.55 -10.70
CA ILE A 220 -11.33 -13.76 -9.31
C ILE A 220 -12.48 -12.82 -8.96
N ILE A 221 -13.54 -13.32 -8.32
CA ILE A 221 -14.73 -12.55 -7.92
C ILE A 221 -14.99 -12.72 -6.44
N PHE A 222 -15.27 -11.60 -5.76
CA PHE A 222 -15.57 -11.57 -4.33
C PHE A 222 -16.87 -10.83 -4.00
N GLY A 223 -17.68 -11.46 -3.13
CA GLY A 223 -18.82 -10.85 -2.46
C GLY A 223 -19.98 -10.46 -3.38
N GLY A 224 -20.62 -9.33 -3.05
CA GLY A 224 -21.81 -8.81 -3.74
C GLY A 224 -23.11 -9.05 -2.98
N TRP A 225 -24.24 -8.83 -3.65
CA TRP A 225 -25.57 -9.08 -3.11
C TRP A 225 -26.40 -9.87 -4.11
N ASP A 226 -26.98 -10.99 -3.67
CA ASP A 226 -27.89 -11.82 -4.48
C ASP A 226 -29.36 -11.34 -4.45
N GLY A 227 -29.63 -10.27 -3.71
CA GLY A 227 -30.95 -9.69 -3.44
C GLY A 227 -31.69 -10.32 -2.26
N ARG A 228 -31.06 -11.26 -1.54
CA ARG A 228 -31.48 -11.72 -0.20
C ARG A 228 -30.38 -11.42 0.82
N GLU A 229 -29.16 -11.85 0.55
CA GLU A 229 -28.04 -11.81 1.48
C GLU A 229 -26.81 -11.16 0.85
N THR A 230 -26.12 -10.32 1.62
CA THR A 230 -24.77 -9.90 1.23
C THR A 230 -23.82 -11.07 1.33
N LEU A 231 -22.88 -11.17 0.40
CA LEU A 231 -22.03 -12.33 0.22
C LEU A 231 -20.57 -12.01 0.59
N ASN A 232 -19.83 -13.04 1.01
CA ASN A 232 -18.36 -13.04 1.21
C ASN A 232 -17.72 -14.27 0.55
N ASP A 233 -18.40 -14.88 -0.42
CA ASP A 233 -17.89 -16.02 -1.17
C ASP A 233 -16.87 -15.58 -2.23
N LEU A 234 -15.98 -16.51 -2.58
CA LEU A 234 -14.90 -16.31 -3.54
C LEU A 234 -15.02 -17.33 -4.68
N TYR A 235 -14.94 -16.87 -5.91
CA TYR A 235 -14.97 -17.72 -7.11
C TYR A 235 -13.83 -17.34 -8.05
N GLU A 236 -13.35 -18.34 -8.78
CA GLU A 236 -12.46 -18.15 -9.92
C GLU A 236 -13.12 -18.65 -11.21
N TYR A 237 -12.87 -17.94 -12.29
CA TYR A 237 -13.11 -18.39 -13.65
C TYR A 237 -11.78 -18.55 -14.38
N SER A 238 -11.54 -19.72 -14.95
CA SER A 238 -10.36 -19.99 -15.77
C SER A 238 -10.65 -19.63 -17.23
N PHE A 239 -9.93 -18.65 -17.77
CA PHE A 239 -10.01 -18.28 -19.19
C PHE A 239 -9.49 -19.39 -20.12
N VAL A 240 -8.69 -20.34 -19.59
CA VAL A 240 -8.15 -21.47 -20.36
C VAL A 240 -9.18 -22.59 -20.50
N THR A 241 -9.92 -22.90 -19.43
CA THR A 241 -10.83 -24.06 -19.40
C THR A 241 -12.31 -23.69 -19.52
N ASN A 242 -12.63 -22.39 -19.53
CA ASN A 242 -14.00 -21.85 -19.52
C ASN A 242 -14.85 -22.39 -18.35
N LYS A 243 -14.22 -22.63 -17.20
CA LYS A 243 -14.86 -23.21 -16.01
C LYS A 243 -14.80 -22.28 -14.82
N TRP A 244 -15.92 -22.22 -14.11
CA TRP A 244 -16.04 -21.63 -12.80
C TRP A 244 -15.71 -22.65 -11.72
N ARG A 245 -15.03 -22.19 -10.67
CA ARG A 245 -14.77 -22.94 -9.46
C ARG A 245 -14.98 -22.05 -8.25
N LYS A 246 -15.63 -22.60 -7.22
CA LYS A 246 -15.65 -21.98 -5.90
C LYS A 246 -14.27 -22.12 -5.26
N MET A 247 -13.70 -21.02 -4.80
CA MET A 247 -12.40 -21.03 -4.15
C MET A 247 -12.57 -21.32 -2.66
N GLU A 248 -11.68 -22.15 -2.15
CA GLU A 248 -11.47 -22.28 -0.72
C GLU A 248 -10.37 -21.29 -0.32
N SER A 249 -10.60 -20.55 0.76
CA SER A 249 -9.64 -19.58 1.28
C SER A 249 -9.41 -19.79 2.76
N SER A 250 -8.19 -19.51 3.23
CA SER A 250 -7.85 -19.55 4.65
C SER A 250 -7.65 -18.13 5.22
N GLY A 251 -7.32 -18.02 6.51
CA GLY A 251 -7.13 -16.75 7.19
C GLY A 251 -8.43 -16.06 7.60
N ILE A 252 -8.37 -14.74 7.83
CA ILE A 252 -9.51 -13.94 8.30
C ILE A 252 -10.19 -13.33 7.09
N SER A 253 -11.23 -14.01 6.58
CA SER A 253 -12.02 -13.53 5.44
C SER A 253 -12.80 -12.26 5.82
N PRO A 254 -12.92 -11.28 4.91
CA PRO A 254 -13.71 -10.08 5.16
C PRO A 254 -15.20 -10.44 5.39
N PRO A 255 -15.90 -9.67 6.25
CA PRO A 255 -17.35 -9.76 6.35
C PRO A 255 -18.05 -9.57 5.00
N HIS A 256 -19.25 -10.16 4.87
CA HIS A 256 -20.08 -10.03 3.69
C HIS A 256 -20.37 -8.57 3.32
N ARG A 257 -20.23 -8.25 2.03
CA ARG A 257 -20.26 -6.87 1.56
C ARG A 257 -20.58 -6.76 0.08
N TYR A 258 -21.16 -5.63 -0.29
CA TYR A 258 -21.38 -5.23 -1.68
C TYR A 258 -21.05 -3.76 -1.89
N ARG A 259 -20.88 -3.36 -3.16
CA ARG A 259 -20.47 -2.02 -3.61
C ARG A 259 -19.17 -1.55 -2.95
N HIS A 260 -18.30 -2.51 -2.67
CA HIS A 260 -16.88 -2.33 -2.36
C HIS A 260 -16.09 -2.23 -3.67
N THR A 261 -14.80 -1.94 -3.58
CA THR A 261 -13.88 -2.00 -4.72
C THR A 261 -12.84 -3.08 -4.51
N ALA A 262 -12.30 -3.60 -5.61
CA ALA A 262 -11.09 -4.40 -5.58
C ALA A 262 -10.11 -3.95 -6.65
N VAL A 263 -8.83 -4.05 -6.33
CA VAL A 263 -7.72 -3.88 -7.27
C VAL A 263 -6.74 -5.03 -7.13
N ILE A 264 -5.91 -5.25 -8.15
CA ILE A 264 -4.87 -6.28 -8.13
C ILE A 264 -3.49 -5.63 -8.28
N PHE A 265 -2.52 -6.12 -7.51
CA PHE A 265 -1.10 -5.78 -7.66
C PHE A 265 -0.24 -7.01 -7.36
N GLY A 266 0.54 -7.45 -8.33
CA GLY A 266 1.21 -8.77 -8.27
C GLY A 266 0.20 -9.88 -8.01
N ASP A 267 0.55 -10.82 -7.13
CA ASP A 267 -0.32 -11.92 -6.70
C ASP A 267 -1.33 -11.53 -5.60
N ASN A 268 -1.62 -10.24 -5.40
CA ASN A 268 -2.48 -9.78 -4.31
C ASN A 268 -3.70 -9.03 -4.83
N MET A 269 -4.88 -9.48 -4.41
CA MET A 269 -6.13 -8.75 -4.56
C MET A 269 -6.38 -7.93 -3.28
N PHE A 270 -6.58 -6.62 -3.43
CA PHE A 270 -6.91 -5.71 -2.34
C PHE A 270 -8.37 -5.29 -2.43
N VAL A 271 -9.12 -5.40 -1.35
CA VAL A 271 -10.54 -5.02 -1.23
C VAL A 271 -10.69 -3.89 -0.23
N PHE A 272 -11.42 -2.84 -0.59
CA PHE A 272 -11.69 -1.72 0.30
C PHE A 272 -13.17 -1.40 0.43
N GLY A 273 -13.60 -1.17 1.67
CA GLY A 273 -14.89 -0.62 2.04
C GLY A 273 -16.09 -1.49 1.63
N GLY A 274 -17.18 -0.85 1.21
CA GLY A 274 -18.46 -1.50 0.93
C GLY A 274 -19.45 -1.38 2.08
N VAL A 275 -20.55 -2.10 1.97
CA VAL A 275 -21.65 -2.09 2.94
C VAL A 275 -22.29 -3.47 3.03
N ASP A 276 -22.81 -3.83 4.21
CA ASP A 276 -23.59 -5.05 4.40
C ASP A 276 -25.11 -4.82 4.26
N LYS A 277 -25.91 -5.88 4.42
CA LYS A 277 -27.38 -5.79 4.36
C LYS A 277 -28.01 -4.97 5.48
N THR A 278 -27.29 -4.75 6.59
CA THR A 278 -27.73 -3.94 7.74
C THR A 278 -27.38 -2.47 7.60
N HIS A 279 -26.78 -2.09 6.46
CA HIS A 279 -26.26 -0.75 6.17
C HIS A 279 -25.03 -0.35 7.00
N SER A 280 -24.35 -1.32 7.62
CA SER A 280 -23.03 -1.12 8.20
C SER A 280 -21.99 -0.99 7.09
N ARG A 281 -21.29 0.14 7.06
CA ARG A 281 -20.27 0.46 6.05
C ARG A 281 -18.89 0.13 6.59
N PHE A 282 -18.02 -0.33 5.71
CA PHE A 282 -16.65 -0.67 6.06
C PHE A 282 -15.66 0.37 5.53
N ASN A 283 -14.51 0.48 6.20
CA ASN A 283 -13.32 1.27 5.81
C ASN A 283 -12.03 0.45 5.93
N ASP A 284 -12.14 -0.87 6.07
CA ASP A 284 -11.02 -1.79 6.14
C ASP A 284 -10.38 -2.00 4.76
N LEU A 285 -9.08 -2.27 4.77
CA LEU A 285 -8.33 -2.72 3.60
C LEU A 285 -7.98 -4.20 3.80
N GLN A 286 -8.51 -5.04 2.94
CA GLN A 286 -8.37 -6.49 3.02
C GLN A 286 -7.50 -6.98 1.87
N ARG A 287 -6.66 -7.98 2.11
CA ARG A 287 -5.78 -8.57 1.11
C ARG A 287 -6.05 -10.07 0.99
N LEU A 288 -6.24 -10.53 -0.23
CA LEU A 288 -6.18 -11.94 -0.59
C LEU A 288 -4.88 -12.19 -1.35
N ASP A 289 -4.00 -12.99 -0.76
CA ASP A 289 -2.84 -13.57 -1.44
C ASP A 289 -3.34 -14.69 -2.37
N LEU A 290 -3.15 -14.54 -3.67
CA LEU A 290 -3.62 -15.46 -4.72
C LEU A 290 -2.70 -16.68 -4.91
N VAL A 291 -1.48 -16.67 -4.36
CA VAL A 291 -0.60 -17.84 -4.33
C VAL A 291 -1.09 -18.81 -3.26
N THR A 292 -1.36 -18.29 -2.06
CA THR A 292 -1.76 -19.12 -0.91
C THR A 292 -3.27 -19.22 -0.69
N ASN A 293 -4.07 -18.40 -1.39
CA ASN A 293 -5.49 -18.20 -1.15
C ASN A 293 -5.80 -17.83 0.31
N THR A 294 -5.00 -16.93 0.88
CA THR A 294 -5.13 -16.53 2.30
C THR A 294 -5.59 -15.09 2.40
N TRP A 295 -6.66 -14.87 3.15
CA TRP A 295 -7.12 -13.54 3.53
C TRP A 295 -6.39 -13.02 4.76
N SER A 296 -6.05 -11.74 4.71
CA SER A 296 -5.51 -10.98 5.84
C SER A 296 -5.99 -9.54 5.77
N GLU A 297 -6.35 -8.97 6.91
CA GLU A 297 -6.54 -7.53 7.01
C GLU A 297 -5.19 -6.81 6.96
N VAL A 298 -5.10 -5.77 6.13
CA VAL A 298 -3.93 -4.92 6.04
C VAL A 298 -4.01 -3.89 7.16
N CYS A 299 -2.99 -3.85 8.02
CA CYS A 299 -2.92 -2.82 9.05
C CYS A 299 -2.67 -1.47 8.39
N THR A 300 -3.58 -0.51 8.58
CA THR A 300 -3.48 0.81 7.96
C THR A 300 -3.32 1.93 8.98
N THR A 301 -2.51 2.93 8.62
CA THR A 301 -2.26 4.14 9.42
C THR A 301 -2.43 5.40 8.56
N GLY A 302 -2.11 6.57 9.12
CA GLY A 302 -2.18 7.84 8.41
C GLY A 302 -3.60 8.37 8.28
N SER A 303 -3.91 8.98 7.13
CA SER A 303 -5.22 9.56 6.84
C SER A 303 -6.18 8.48 6.32
N VAL A 304 -6.65 7.60 7.19
CA VAL A 304 -7.54 6.49 6.80
C VAL A 304 -8.85 7.05 6.21
N PRO A 305 -9.29 6.59 5.02
CA PRO A 305 -10.56 7.01 4.46
C PRO A 305 -11.74 6.59 5.35
N SER A 306 -12.79 7.41 5.36
CA SER A 306 -14.06 7.06 6.03
C SER A 306 -14.71 5.81 5.41
N SER A 307 -15.59 5.14 6.16
CA SER A 307 -16.34 3.99 5.66
C SER A 307 -17.27 4.42 4.52
N ARG A 308 -17.26 3.67 3.42
CA ARG A 308 -17.87 4.15 2.17
C ARG A 308 -18.25 3.06 1.20
N THR A 309 -19.21 3.39 0.34
CA THR A 309 -19.72 2.54 -0.74
C THR A 309 -19.79 3.31 -2.07
N PHE A 310 -19.89 2.62 -3.21
CA PHE A 310 -19.94 3.22 -4.55
C PHE A 310 -18.75 4.11 -4.94
N HIS A 311 -17.65 4.01 -4.18
CA HIS A 311 -16.37 4.59 -4.52
C HIS A 311 -15.71 3.77 -5.63
N ARG A 312 -14.58 4.27 -6.12
CA ARG A 312 -13.73 3.56 -7.09
C ARG A 312 -12.29 3.53 -6.61
N ALA A 313 -11.56 2.54 -7.08
CA ALA A 313 -10.14 2.42 -6.85
C ALA A 313 -9.44 2.05 -8.16
N VAL A 314 -8.20 2.53 -8.32
CA VAL A 314 -7.34 2.24 -9.47
C VAL A 314 -5.89 2.18 -9.02
N VAL A 315 -5.07 1.42 -9.73
CA VAL A 315 -3.63 1.28 -9.44
C VAL A 315 -2.83 2.06 -10.45
N VAL A 316 -1.92 2.90 -9.97
CA VAL A 316 -0.92 3.59 -10.79
C VAL A 316 0.45 3.41 -10.14
N GLY A 317 1.36 2.75 -10.85
CA GLY A 317 2.63 2.29 -10.27
C GLY A 317 2.39 1.31 -9.12
N SER A 318 3.01 1.53 -7.97
CA SER A 318 2.80 0.75 -6.74
C SER A 318 1.61 1.22 -5.89
N LYS A 319 0.95 2.32 -6.25
CA LYS A 319 -0.06 2.95 -5.40
C LYS A 319 -1.48 2.65 -5.87
N MET A 320 -2.34 2.33 -4.91
CA MET A 320 -3.79 2.34 -5.06
C MET A 320 -4.31 3.75 -4.77
N TYR A 321 -5.11 4.29 -5.68
CA TYR A 321 -5.84 5.54 -5.52
C TYR A 321 -7.31 5.24 -5.27
N LEU A 322 -7.90 5.89 -4.26
CA LEU A 322 -9.29 5.72 -3.84
C LEU A 322 -10.06 7.04 -4.07
N LEU A 323 -11.18 6.97 -4.79
CA LEU A 323 -11.90 8.15 -5.26
C LEU A 323 -13.39 8.13 -4.90
N GLY A 324 -13.84 9.22 -4.28
CA GLY A 324 -15.24 9.56 -4.06
C GLY A 324 -16.05 8.50 -3.31
N GLY A 325 -17.31 8.32 -3.71
CA GLY A 325 -18.25 7.39 -3.07
C GLY A 325 -19.23 8.05 -2.11
N TYR A 326 -19.81 7.27 -1.21
CA TYR A 326 -20.81 7.70 -0.24
C TYR A 326 -20.54 7.12 1.14
N ASP A 327 -20.41 7.98 2.16
CA ASP A 327 -20.09 7.57 3.54
C ASP A 327 -21.32 7.25 4.41
N GLY A 328 -22.52 7.46 3.88
CA GLY A 328 -23.76 7.33 4.63
C GLY A 328 -24.47 8.65 4.86
N THR A 329 -23.74 9.75 4.78
CA THR A 329 -24.27 11.11 4.90
C THR A 329 -24.08 11.86 3.60
N ASP A 330 -22.87 11.87 3.03
CA ASP A 330 -22.50 12.69 1.90
C ASP A 330 -21.81 11.93 0.77
N ARG A 331 -21.98 12.47 -0.45
CA ARG A 331 -21.18 12.07 -1.59
C ARG A 331 -19.82 12.72 -1.46
N LEU A 332 -18.80 11.97 -1.81
CA LEU A 332 -17.41 12.37 -1.62
C LEU A 332 -16.76 12.73 -2.96
N GLN A 333 -15.79 13.64 -2.90
CA GLN A 333 -14.85 13.98 -3.97
C GLN A 333 -13.40 13.88 -3.48
N ASP A 334 -13.20 13.22 -2.34
CA ASP A 334 -11.87 13.05 -1.75
C ASP A 334 -11.04 12.05 -2.56
N LEU A 335 -9.73 12.25 -2.48
CA LEU A 335 -8.72 11.41 -3.11
C LEU A 335 -7.77 10.92 -2.04
N TYR A 336 -7.57 9.62 -1.98
CA TYR A 336 -6.56 9.00 -1.12
C TYR A 336 -5.61 8.15 -1.95
N SER A 337 -4.39 7.99 -1.47
CA SER A 337 -3.46 7.00 -2.00
C SER A 337 -2.87 6.13 -0.89
N ILE A 338 -2.54 4.89 -1.21
CA ILE A 338 -1.80 3.97 -0.36
C ILE A 338 -0.87 3.14 -1.25
N ASP A 339 0.38 2.99 -0.84
CA ASP A 339 1.29 2.07 -1.53
C ASP A 339 0.84 0.63 -1.24
N ILE A 340 0.72 -0.20 -2.28
CA ILE A 340 0.36 -1.64 -2.26
C ILE A 340 1.46 -2.53 -2.90
N GLY A 341 2.61 -1.95 -3.23
CA GLY A 341 3.64 -2.44 -4.15
C GLY A 341 4.55 -3.61 -3.73
N ALA A 342 4.15 -4.41 -2.73
CA ALA A 342 5.05 -5.08 -1.79
C ALA A 342 5.79 -4.09 -0.89
N LEU A 343 5.65 -4.27 0.42
CA LEU A 343 6.65 -3.71 1.32
C LEU A 343 7.95 -4.42 0.96
N THR A 344 8.90 -3.72 0.32
CA THR A 344 10.26 -3.90 0.84
C THR A 344 10.10 -3.68 2.33
N PRO A 345 10.41 -4.67 3.20
CA PRO A 345 10.32 -4.43 4.62
C PRO A 345 11.02 -3.10 4.86
N PRO A 346 10.34 -2.09 5.45
CA PRO A 346 10.91 -0.76 5.54
C PRO A 346 12.30 -1.00 6.06
N SER A 347 13.29 -0.51 5.31
CA SER A 347 14.68 -0.80 5.65
C SER A 347 14.82 -0.48 7.13
N LEU A 348 15.65 -1.24 7.87
CA LEU A 348 15.82 -0.94 9.30
C LEU A 348 16.05 0.57 9.50
N LEU A 349 16.73 1.19 8.53
CA LEU A 349 16.92 2.63 8.36
C LEU A 349 15.63 3.47 8.32
N GLU A 350 14.61 3.10 7.55
CA GLU A 350 13.32 3.82 7.45
C GLU A 350 12.51 3.72 8.75
N ILE A 351 12.42 2.53 9.35
CA ILE A 351 11.75 2.36 10.65
C ILE A 351 12.45 3.20 11.72
N CYS A 352 13.78 3.17 11.75
CA CYS A 352 14.58 3.98 12.66
C CYS A 352 14.40 5.48 12.40
N ALA A 353 14.34 5.90 11.13
CA ALA A 353 14.16 7.30 10.77
C ALA A 353 12.76 7.82 11.14
N ASP A 354 11.72 7.01 10.96
CA ASP A 354 10.34 7.33 11.34
C ASP A 354 10.19 7.43 12.86
N TYR A 355 10.75 6.47 13.61
CA TYR A 355 10.76 6.50 15.06
C TYR A 355 11.49 7.74 15.60
N VAL A 356 12.68 8.04 15.07
CA VAL A 356 13.45 9.23 15.48
C VAL A 356 12.72 10.52 15.10
N ARG A 357 12.03 10.57 13.95
CA ARG A 357 11.23 11.74 13.56
C ARG A 357 10.02 11.95 14.48
N ALA A 358 9.30 10.89 14.82
CA ALA A 358 8.13 10.95 15.69
C ALA A 358 8.49 11.24 17.16
N ASN A 359 9.68 10.83 17.60
CA ASN A 359 10.12 10.95 18.99
C ASN A 359 11.29 11.93 19.16
N LEU A 360 11.49 12.86 18.22
CA LEU A 360 12.69 13.70 18.16
C LEU A 360 12.95 14.43 19.48
N ASN A 361 11.94 15.00 20.11
CA ASN A 361 12.09 15.73 21.37
C ASN A 361 12.49 14.81 22.52
N THR A 362 11.90 13.61 22.59
CA THR A 362 12.22 12.58 23.59
C THR A 362 13.62 12.01 23.37
N VAL A 363 14.00 11.77 22.11
CA VAL A 363 15.34 11.30 21.72
C VAL A 363 16.38 12.36 22.05
N MET A 364 16.14 13.63 21.74
CA MET A 364 17.06 14.72 22.11
C MET A 364 17.14 14.94 23.63
N ALA A 365 16.05 14.69 24.37
CA ALA A 365 16.04 14.79 25.83
C ALA A 365 16.75 13.63 26.53
N THR A 366 16.82 12.45 25.89
CA THR A 366 17.40 11.22 26.48
C THR A 366 18.76 10.84 25.89
N THR A 367 19.16 11.42 24.76
CA THR A 367 20.45 11.16 24.12
C THR A 367 21.48 12.14 24.65
N THR A 368 22.35 11.66 25.55
CA THR A 368 23.57 12.39 25.91
C THR A 368 24.63 12.13 24.84
N PHE A 369 25.12 13.19 24.19
CA PHE A 369 26.28 13.14 23.29
C PHE A 369 27.56 12.90 24.10
N LYS A 370 27.67 11.76 24.79
CA LYS A 370 28.83 11.41 25.61
C LYS A 370 30.09 11.42 24.75
N GLY A 371 31.00 12.36 25.05
CA GLY A 371 32.28 12.53 24.38
C GLY A 371 32.35 13.74 23.44
N VAL A 372 31.26 14.47 23.23
CA VAL A 372 31.29 15.78 22.55
C VAL A 372 31.20 16.87 23.62
N PRO A 373 32.24 17.71 23.80
CA PRO A 373 32.22 18.84 24.72
C PRO A 373 30.98 19.75 24.50
N GLN A 374 30.31 20.15 25.59
CA GLN A 374 29.03 20.86 25.53
C GLN A 374 29.13 22.24 24.84
N ASP A 375 30.28 22.90 25.00
CA ASP A 375 30.66 24.14 24.33
C ASP A 375 30.70 24.01 22.80
N ILE A 376 31.03 22.82 22.27
CA ILE A 376 30.98 22.54 20.83
C ILE A 376 29.52 22.41 20.35
N ILE A 377 28.67 21.74 21.12
CA ILE A 377 27.24 21.56 20.77
C ILE A 377 26.52 22.91 20.74
N ASP A 378 26.81 23.78 21.70
CA ASP A 378 26.20 25.11 21.82
C ASP A 378 26.59 26.06 20.67
N HIS A 379 27.65 25.70 19.93
CA HIS A 379 28.21 26.47 18.82
C HIS A 379 27.85 25.91 17.45
N VAL A 380 27.02 24.87 17.34
CA VAL A 380 26.60 24.29 16.06
C VAL A 380 25.09 24.48 15.85
N ILE A 381 24.70 25.12 14.75
CA ILE A 381 23.31 25.20 14.28
C ILE A 381 23.07 24.05 13.32
N PHE A 382 22.16 23.16 13.67
CA PHE A 382 21.70 22.09 12.79
C PHE A 382 20.54 22.60 11.92
N LYS A 383 20.64 22.40 10.61
CA LYS A 383 19.57 22.65 9.65
C LYS A 383 19.45 21.48 8.69
N ARG A 384 18.22 21.20 8.25
CA ARG A 384 17.98 20.26 7.15
C ARG A 384 18.18 20.98 5.82
N ASP A 385 18.81 20.32 4.86
CA ASP A 385 18.82 20.77 3.47
C ASP A 385 17.55 20.35 2.73
N LEU A 386 17.42 20.80 1.48
CA LEU A 386 16.24 20.58 0.62
C LEU A 386 16.03 19.10 0.26
N GLU A 387 17.03 18.25 0.51
CA GLU A 387 17.01 16.81 0.29
C GLU A 387 16.79 16.02 1.60
N GLY A 388 16.56 16.72 2.72
CA GLY A 388 16.24 16.12 4.02
C GLY A 388 17.44 15.71 4.87
N GLY A 389 18.67 15.94 4.41
CA GLY A 389 19.92 15.66 5.11
C GLY A 389 20.17 16.67 6.25
N LEU A 390 20.61 16.19 7.41
CA LEU A 390 20.93 17.06 8.56
C LEU A 390 22.35 17.62 8.42
N ARG A 391 22.49 18.94 8.27
CA ARG A 391 23.78 19.65 8.19
C ARG A 391 24.00 20.51 9.43
N GLY A 392 25.15 20.37 10.07
CA GLY A 392 25.59 21.23 11.17
C GLY A 392 26.47 22.37 10.65
N LYS A 393 26.22 23.60 11.11
CA LYS A 393 27.05 24.79 10.80
C LYS A 393 27.52 25.45 12.08
N CYS A 394 28.82 25.67 12.22
CA CYS A 394 29.38 26.44 13.34
C CYS A 394 28.85 27.89 13.32
N LYS A 395 28.38 28.39 14.47
CA LYS A 395 27.83 29.75 14.67
C LYS A 395 28.83 30.85 14.33
N LEU A 396 30.14 30.57 14.44
CA LEU A 396 31.22 31.55 14.29
C LEU A 396 31.74 31.68 12.84
N CYS A 397 31.36 30.78 11.93
CA CYS A 397 31.89 30.77 10.57
C CYS A 397 30.98 31.53 9.59
N ARG A 398 31.59 32.37 8.73
CA ARG A 398 30.87 33.04 7.62
C ARG A 398 30.22 32.00 6.68
N PRO A 399 29.07 32.30 6.05
CA PRO A 399 28.38 31.37 5.15
C PRO A 399 29.30 30.85 4.03
N GLY A 400 29.34 29.52 3.83
CA GLY A 400 30.00 28.88 2.68
C GLY A 400 31.37 28.23 2.88
N ARG A 401 31.90 28.06 4.10
CA ARG A 401 33.28 27.54 4.32
C ARG A 401 33.47 26.40 5.36
N CYS A 402 32.48 25.54 5.62
CA CYS A 402 32.71 24.35 6.50
C CYS A 402 32.30 23.04 5.82
N CYS A 403 33.20 22.04 5.87
CA CYS A 403 32.99 20.66 5.44
C CYS A 403 32.70 19.73 6.65
N VAL A 404 32.01 18.63 6.36
CA VAL A 404 31.41 17.64 7.27
C VAL A 404 32.46 16.77 8.00
N TYR A 405 32.19 16.39 9.26
CA TYR A 405 33.10 15.61 10.11
C TYR A 405 33.16 14.10 9.73
N ARG A 406 34.36 13.50 9.76
CA ARG A 406 34.60 12.04 9.81
C ARG A 406 35.57 11.75 10.96
N MET A 407 35.25 10.82 11.85
CA MET A 407 36.17 10.40 12.94
C MET A 407 36.46 8.90 12.88
N GLN A 408 37.73 8.54 13.05
CA GLN A 408 38.28 7.17 13.07
C GLN A 408 39.03 6.96 14.39
N LYS A 409 39.08 5.73 14.92
CA LYS A 409 39.71 5.40 16.22
C LYS A 409 41.02 4.64 15.97
N MET A 410 42.15 5.07 16.54
CA MET A 410 43.39 4.26 16.61
C MET A 410 43.43 3.44 17.90
N GLU A 411 44.00 2.24 17.82
CA GLU A 411 44.29 1.38 18.98
C GLU A 411 45.59 1.81 19.68
N PRO A 412 45.71 1.61 21.02
CA PRO A 412 46.86 2.11 21.77
C PRO A 412 48.08 1.18 21.66
N CYS A 413 49.26 1.77 21.50
CA CYS A 413 50.55 1.08 21.66
C CYS A 413 50.87 0.93 23.16
N PRO A 414 51.42 -0.20 23.62
CA PRO A 414 51.74 -0.40 25.03
C PRO A 414 53.14 0.15 25.31
N GLN A 415 53.24 1.16 26.20
CA GLN A 415 54.23 1.22 27.29
C GLN A 415 54.25 2.59 28.00
N ASP A 416 54.47 2.47 29.31
CA ASP A 416 54.96 3.42 30.32
C ASP A 416 53.99 4.34 31.08
N ASP A 417 54.11 4.18 32.40
CA ASP A 417 53.40 4.79 33.52
C ASP A 417 53.67 6.30 33.66
N ASP A 418 52.61 7.11 33.85
CA ASP A 418 52.43 7.97 35.02
C ASP A 418 51.19 8.88 34.88
N GLU A 419 50.52 9.12 36.01
CA GLU A 419 49.27 9.88 36.15
C GLU A 419 49.43 11.39 35.88
N LEU A 420 48.62 11.96 34.97
CA LEU A 420 47.55 12.94 35.25
C LEU A 420 47.04 13.59 33.94
N THR A 421 45.71 13.73 33.87
CA THR A 421 44.94 14.65 33.00
C THR A 421 44.99 14.47 31.48
N ARG A 422 43.90 13.85 30.98
CA ARG A 422 43.17 14.16 29.74
C ARG A 422 43.62 15.43 28.99
N ALA A 423 44.09 15.25 27.76
CA ALA A 423 43.60 15.98 26.59
C ALA A 423 44.14 15.32 25.30
N ASP A 424 43.46 14.28 24.82
CA ASP A 424 43.59 13.91 23.40
C ASP A 424 43.01 15.06 22.58
N LEU A 425 43.89 15.88 22.01
CA LEU A 425 43.58 16.97 21.11
C LEU A 425 43.04 16.42 19.79
N CYS A 426 41.72 16.49 19.60
CA CYS A 426 41.13 16.47 18.25
C CYS A 426 41.19 17.91 17.68
N GLY A 427 42.24 18.20 16.91
CA GLY A 427 42.44 19.48 16.24
C GLY A 427 41.56 19.67 15.00
N CYS A 428 41.13 20.92 14.77
CA CYS A 428 40.44 21.35 13.55
C CYS A 428 41.40 21.43 12.36
N VAL A 429 40.92 21.05 11.17
CA VAL A 429 41.45 21.57 9.90
C VAL A 429 40.49 22.65 9.40
N CYS A 430 40.68 23.87 9.89
CA CYS A 430 40.23 25.06 9.18
C CYS A 430 41.47 25.90 8.91
N GLY A 431 41.66 26.35 7.67
CA GLY A 431 42.86 27.08 7.24
C GLY A 431 42.98 28.49 7.83
N HIS A 432 43.05 28.59 9.16
CA HIS A 432 43.38 29.82 9.89
C HIS A 432 44.44 29.63 10.98
N SER A 433 45.27 28.58 10.90
CA SER A 433 46.55 28.58 11.62
C SER A 433 47.66 28.10 10.68
N ALA A 434 48.69 28.93 10.52
CA ALA A 434 49.91 28.59 9.80
C ALA A 434 50.61 27.42 10.50
N LEU A 435 50.57 26.22 9.92
CA LEU A 435 51.49 25.10 10.15
C LEU A 435 51.32 24.11 8.98
N HIS A 436 52.42 23.47 8.61
CA HIS A 436 52.77 22.94 7.28
C HIS A 436 51.82 21.94 6.60
N HIS A 437 51.82 22.05 5.27
CA HIS A 437 51.18 21.19 4.28
C HIS A 437 51.88 19.83 4.13
N GLU A 438 51.12 18.79 3.75
CA GLU A 438 51.49 17.97 2.59
C GLU A 438 50.22 17.47 1.87
N VAL A 439 50.21 17.70 0.55
CA VAL A 439 49.14 17.32 -0.37
C VAL A 439 49.46 15.93 -0.90
N VAL A 440 48.50 15.00 -0.89
CA VAL A 440 48.64 13.74 -1.64
C VAL A 440 47.53 13.65 -2.69
N GLU A 441 47.96 13.52 -3.95
CA GLU A 441 47.14 13.48 -5.15
C GLU A 441 46.23 12.25 -5.25
N GLU A 442 45.08 12.46 -5.90
CA GLU A 442 43.96 11.54 -6.13
C GLU A 442 44.29 10.36 -7.10
N SER A 443 45.56 10.19 -7.50
CA SER A 443 45.99 9.29 -8.58
C SER A 443 46.55 7.92 -8.14
N THR A 444 46.60 7.60 -6.85
CA THR A 444 47.14 6.30 -6.35
C THR A 444 46.09 5.22 -6.04
N LEU A 445 44.82 5.44 -6.40
CA LEU A 445 43.69 4.63 -5.94
C LEU A 445 43.37 3.34 -6.73
N TYR A 446 44.17 2.93 -7.71
CA TYR A 446 43.95 1.64 -8.38
C TYR A 446 45.24 0.81 -8.55
N GLY A 447 45.42 -0.16 -7.65
CA GLY A 447 46.43 -1.22 -7.84
C GLY A 447 46.64 -2.13 -6.62
N LYS A 448 45.97 -3.30 -6.64
CA LYS A 448 46.16 -4.53 -5.83
C LYS A 448 45.52 -4.59 -4.41
N LYS A 449 44.73 -5.66 -4.23
CA LYS A 449 44.17 -6.27 -2.99
C LYS A 449 45.24 -7.11 -2.25
N PRO A 450 45.04 -7.72 -1.03
CA PRO A 450 43.90 -7.70 -0.07
C PRO A 450 44.31 -7.61 1.45
N ILE A 451 43.29 -7.81 2.33
CA ILE A 451 43.32 -8.38 3.72
C ILE A 451 43.25 -7.35 4.88
N GLY A 452 42.16 -7.43 5.67
CA GLY A 452 42.08 -6.86 7.03
C GLY A 452 40.75 -6.17 7.35
N LEU A 453 40.07 -6.60 8.42
CA LEU A 453 38.71 -6.21 8.81
C LEU A 453 38.55 -4.78 9.39
N THR A 454 37.30 -4.26 9.31
CA THR A 454 36.53 -3.46 10.30
C THR A 454 36.07 -2.02 9.95
N SER A 455 34.78 -1.99 9.56
CA SER A 455 33.66 -1.11 9.93
C SER A 455 33.83 0.38 10.31
N THR A 456 33.28 1.20 9.41
CA THR A 456 32.77 2.56 9.57
C THR A 456 31.71 2.67 10.69
N LYS A 457 32.04 3.37 11.79
CA LYS A 457 31.10 3.71 12.87
C LYS A 457 30.37 5.03 12.59
N VAL A 458 29.28 4.97 11.83
CA VAL A 458 28.26 6.05 11.80
C VAL A 458 26.82 5.49 11.94
N LEU A 459 26.65 4.17 12.03
CA LEU A 459 25.33 3.53 12.17
C LEU A 459 25.17 2.70 13.46
N VAL A 460 25.70 3.19 14.60
CA VAL A 460 25.50 2.55 15.91
C VAL A 460 24.56 3.39 16.77
N LEU A 461 23.36 3.65 16.26
CA LEU A 461 22.27 4.24 17.07
C LEU A 461 20.98 3.42 17.04
N CYS A 462 20.85 2.43 16.14
CA CYS A 462 19.63 1.61 16.10
C CYS A 462 19.75 0.20 16.71
N GLY A 463 20.97 -0.31 16.93
CA GLY A 463 21.16 -1.65 17.52
C GLY A 463 20.90 -1.72 19.04
N SER A 464 21.19 -0.66 19.79
CA SER A 464 21.02 -0.62 21.24
C SER A 464 19.57 -0.40 21.67
N ILE A 465 18.77 0.30 20.85
CA ILE A 465 17.33 0.45 21.04
C ILE A 465 16.62 -0.89 20.72
N TYR A 466 17.05 -1.56 19.65
CA TYR A 466 16.59 -2.91 19.32
C TYR A 466 16.88 -3.89 20.47
N LYS A 467 18.12 -3.90 20.98
CA LYS A 467 18.50 -4.78 22.08
C LYS A 467 17.70 -4.51 23.37
N ARG A 468 17.33 -3.26 23.67
CA ARG A 468 16.48 -2.95 24.84
C ARG A 468 14.99 -3.23 24.64
N LEU A 469 14.47 -3.14 23.42
CA LEU A 469 13.08 -3.47 23.09
C LEU A 469 12.85 -4.98 23.00
N PHE A 470 13.89 -5.76 22.70
CA PHE A 470 13.78 -7.21 22.46
C PHE A 470 14.49 -8.10 23.49
N ASP A 471 15.38 -7.58 24.38
CA ASP A 471 15.98 -8.37 25.49
C ASP A 471 15.22 -8.23 26.82
N SER A 472 13.92 -7.90 26.83
CA SER A 472 13.10 -8.01 28.05
C SER A 472 12.62 -9.46 28.29
N THR A 473 13.54 -10.41 28.21
CA THR A 473 13.43 -11.74 28.85
C THR A 473 14.74 -12.04 29.57
N ALA A 474 15.08 -11.19 30.54
CA ALA A 474 16.06 -11.53 31.56
C ALA A 474 15.58 -10.95 32.88
N SER A 475 14.85 -11.77 33.63
CA SER A 475 14.57 -11.55 35.04
C SER A 475 15.88 -11.38 35.82
N PRO A 476 16.01 -10.35 36.68
CA PRO A 476 17.17 -10.23 37.54
C PRO A 476 16.91 -10.80 38.94
N SER A 477 17.99 -11.30 39.53
CA SER A 477 18.21 -11.59 40.96
C SER A 477 17.64 -12.90 41.49
N SER A 478 18.25 -13.63 42.42
CA SER A 478 19.62 -13.73 42.94
C SER A 478 19.51 -14.75 44.07
N THR A 479 20.32 -15.81 44.08
CA THR A 479 20.72 -16.45 45.33
C THR A 479 22.04 -17.16 45.14
N LEU A 480 23.00 -16.76 45.98
CA LEU A 480 24.24 -17.46 46.25
C LEU A 480 23.98 -18.95 46.49
N SER A 481 24.86 -19.81 46.00
CA SER A 481 25.87 -20.47 46.85
C SER A 481 26.55 -21.65 46.15
N LEU A 482 27.88 -21.66 46.29
CA LEU A 482 28.71 -22.80 46.68
C LEU A 482 28.84 -24.02 45.73
N LEU A 483 30.12 -24.20 45.36
CA LEU A 483 30.91 -25.44 45.37
C LEU A 483 31.24 -26.13 44.03
N SER A 484 32.57 -26.31 43.92
CA SER A 484 33.32 -27.39 43.26
C SER A 484 33.45 -27.40 41.73
N SER A 485 34.59 -26.88 41.28
CA SER A 485 35.52 -27.59 40.37
C SER A 485 35.76 -29.05 40.82
N PRO A 486 36.34 -29.98 40.02
CA PRO A 486 37.10 -29.76 38.78
C PRO A 486 36.84 -30.83 37.66
N ARG A 487 37.33 -30.59 36.44
CA ARG A 487 38.41 -31.39 35.82
C ARG A 487 38.60 -31.06 34.34
N SER A 488 39.84 -30.70 34.06
CA SER A 488 40.56 -30.76 32.79
C SER A 488 40.54 -32.16 32.17
N HIS A 489 40.58 -32.25 30.83
CA HIS A 489 41.70 -32.84 30.08
C HIS A 489 41.45 -32.95 28.55
N TYR A 490 42.51 -32.62 27.79
CA TYR A 490 42.93 -33.11 26.45
C TYR A 490 41.92 -33.06 25.29
N SER A 491 42.10 -32.19 24.28
CA SER A 491 43.06 -32.17 23.16
C SER A 491 42.69 -33.09 21.99
N ASP A 492 42.68 -32.45 20.82
CA ASP A 492 43.11 -32.89 19.50
C ASP A 492 42.45 -34.07 18.75
N ASP A 493 42.28 -33.73 17.48
CA ASP A 493 42.42 -34.54 16.27
C ASP A 493 41.23 -35.34 15.70
N SER A 494 40.68 -34.71 14.66
CA SER A 494 40.73 -35.22 13.28
C SER A 494 39.75 -36.32 12.85
N SER A 495 39.48 -36.25 11.55
CA SER A 495 38.92 -37.27 10.66
C SER A 495 37.41 -37.25 10.37
N ASN A 496 37.14 -36.79 9.14
CA ASN A 496 36.43 -37.49 8.08
C ASN A 496 34.96 -37.91 8.23
N ASN A 497 34.21 -37.41 7.24
CA ASN A 497 33.23 -38.11 6.41
C ASN A 497 32.05 -38.81 7.08
N GLU A 498 30.86 -38.27 6.84
CA GLU A 498 29.70 -38.95 6.22
C GLU A 498 28.60 -37.87 6.02
N LYS A 499 28.26 -37.53 4.77
CA LYS A 499 27.15 -38.08 3.96
C LYS A 499 25.75 -37.90 4.56
N GLU A 500 24.90 -37.21 3.78
CA GLU A 500 23.46 -37.50 3.49
C GLU A 500 22.49 -37.53 4.69
N CYS A 501 21.26 -37.00 4.70
CA CYS A 501 20.25 -36.58 3.73
C CYS A 501 19.28 -35.67 4.53
N LEU A 502 18.71 -34.59 3.98
CA LEU A 502 17.41 -34.60 3.29
C LEU A 502 16.37 -35.58 3.87
N ALA A 503 15.51 -35.05 4.75
CA ALA A 503 14.06 -35.29 4.77
C ALA A 503 13.39 -34.15 5.56
#